data_AF-A0A9E3CPE4-F1
#
_entry.id   AF-A0A9E3CPE4-F1
#
_cell.length_a   1.000
_cell.length_b   1.000
_cell.length_c   1.000
_cell.angle_alpha   90.00
_cell.angle_beta   90.00
_cell.angle_gamma   90.00
#
_symmetry.space_group_name_H-M   'P 1'
#
loop_
_entity.id
_entity.type
_entity.pdbx_description
1 polymer ?
#
loop_
_entity_poly.entity_id
_entity_poly.type
_entity_poly.pdbx_seq_one_letter_code
_entity_poly.pdbx_strand_id
1 'polypeptide(L)'
;MKNLKVHTLALACALLLCAANHASARPAPQLSAAPASYAGTYHYKTYRPGKEGYDNTLEVEDRGGGRLHVTLSGSYIYKANGEETMHEGGGEGDATLRGNVATASVKPDGGDAPCRVIIIFEGGEAGVKADTSCGFNVELDGTYRSAKASAARRAAAAATGPRQVRFDRLPDFVNDHQANKTGSSFVITSVPADKVKLIKPAGRKGMFYLMLDESDGDAASTFLASSELVKNLRATDTAGVATLRVTAVLVEFVGSFDIYRSSFVTKVEGYGDDGSLLWVVTGAGPVRASMRQ
;
A
#
# COMPACT_ATOMS: atom_id res chain seq x y z
N MET A 1 36.98 -79.92 18.61
CA MET A 1 38.42 -80.24 18.62
C MET A 1 38.93 -80.28 17.17
N LYS A 2 40.11 -79.70 16.92
CA LYS A 2 40.90 -79.64 15.66
C LYS A 2 40.37 -78.65 14.60
N ASN A 3 40.86 -77.41 14.50
CA ASN A 3 42.16 -76.87 14.07
C ASN A 3 42.56 -77.10 12.60
N LEU A 4 42.51 -75.99 11.85
CA LEU A 4 43.60 -75.39 11.05
C LEU A 4 44.06 -76.04 9.73
N LYS A 5 43.87 -75.31 8.61
CA LYS A 5 44.89 -74.78 7.68
C LYS A 5 44.18 -74.09 6.48
N VAL A 6 44.29 -72.79 6.18
CA VAL A 6 45.44 -71.90 5.89
C VAL A 6 45.68 -71.78 4.37
N HIS A 7 45.57 -70.53 3.87
CA HIS A 7 46.21 -69.92 2.68
C HIS A 7 45.65 -70.27 1.28
N THR A 8 45.61 -69.42 0.26
CA THR A 8 45.84 -67.97 0.00
C THR A 8 45.44 -67.77 -1.48
N LEU A 9 45.09 -66.54 -1.87
CA LEU A 9 45.46 -65.86 -3.12
C LEU A 9 44.31 -65.33 -3.97
N ALA A 10 44.49 -64.06 -4.31
CA ALA A 10 43.67 -63.12 -5.05
C ALA A 10 43.31 -63.57 -6.48
N LEU A 11 42.15 -63.12 -6.95
CA LEU A 11 42.06 -62.54 -8.30
C LEU A 11 40.90 -61.55 -8.39
N ALA A 12 41.25 -60.28 -8.54
CA ALA A 12 40.38 -59.22 -8.99
C ALA A 12 40.16 -59.35 -10.50
N CYS A 13 38.91 -59.24 -10.97
CA CYS A 13 38.52 -58.56 -12.22
C CYS A 13 37.07 -58.90 -12.55
N ALA A 14 36.21 -57.87 -12.55
CA ALA A 14 35.20 -57.59 -13.57
C ALA A 14 34.02 -56.84 -12.95
N LEU A 15 34.23 -55.54 -12.72
CA LEU A 15 33.20 -54.54 -12.88
C LEU A 15 32.69 -54.61 -14.33
N LEU A 16 31.44 -55.02 -14.52
CA LEU A 16 30.72 -54.84 -15.78
C LEU A 16 29.28 -54.38 -15.50
N LEU A 17 29.17 -53.05 -15.48
CA LEU A 17 28.06 -52.22 -15.94
C LEU A 17 26.67 -52.87 -16.07
N CYS A 18 25.88 -52.77 -15.00
CA CYS A 18 24.43 -52.59 -15.12
C CYS A 18 24.11 -51.12 -14.82
N ALA A 19 24.46 -50.23 -15.75
CA ALA A 19 23.93 -48.87 -15.76
C ALA A 19 22.46 -48.96 -16.18
N ALA A 20 21.57 -48.92 -15.19
CA ALA A 20 20.15 -48.75 -15.42
C ALA A 20 19.92 -47.41 -16.14
N ASN A 21 19.61 -47.48 -17.44
CA ASN A 21 19.09 -46.38 -18.22
C ASN A 21 17.76 -45.92 -17.61
N HIS A 22 17.84 -45.09 -16.58
CA HIS A 22 16.77 -44.17 -16.22
C HIS A 22 16.73 -43.16 -17.34
N ALA A 23 15.95 -43.46 -18.38
CA ALA A 23 15.49 -42.47 -19.32
C ALA A 23 14.83 -41.36 -18.50
N SER A 24 15.60 -40.32 -18.24
CA SER A 24 15.12 -39.06 -17.67
C SER A 24 14.08 -38.55 -18.65
N ALA A 25 12.82 -38.85 -18.37
CA ALA A 25 11.70 -38.18 -18.98
C ALA A 25 11.91 -36.71 -18.67
N ARG A 26 12.33 -35.94 -19.68
CA ARG A 26 12.33 -34.49 -19.61
C ARG A 26 10.95 -34.09 -19.07
N PRO A 27 10.87 -33.33 -17.97
CA PRO A 27 9.60 -32.75 -17.55
C PRO A 27 9.01 -32.09 -18.79
N ALA A 28 7.78 -32.47 -19.15
CA ALA A 28 7.02 -31.74 -20.15
C ALA A 28 7.13 -30.25 -19.78
N PRO A 29 7.37 -29.34 -20.74
CA PRO A 29 7.38 -27.91 -20.45
C PRO A 29 6.09 -27.61 -19.69
N GLN A 30 6.23 -27.22 -18.42
CA GLN A 30 5.10 -26.84 -17.59
C GLN A 30 4.35 -25.79 -18.41
N LEU A 31 3.09 -26.11 -18.73
CA LEU A 31 2.19 -25.17 -19.35
C LEU A 31 2.35 -23.84 -18.64
N SER A 32 2.69 -22.82 -19.42
CA SER A 32 2.71 -21.41 -19.06
C SER A 32 1.72 -21.14 -17.94
N ALA A 33 2.21 -20.54 -16.84
CA ALA A 33 1.34 -20.00 -15.81
C ALA A 33 0.15 -19.31 -16.47
N ALA A 34 -1.06 -19.63 -15.99
CA ALA A 34 -2.28 -18.99 -16.47
C ALA A 34 -2.03 -17.46 -16.51
N PRO A 35 -2.41 -16.77 -17.59
CA PRO A 35 -2.17 -15.34 -17.69
C PRO A 35 -2.74 -14.68 -16.43
N ALA A 36 -1.95 -13.80 -15.81
CA ALA A 36 -2.43 -12.99 -14.70
C ALA A 36 -3.71 -12.30 -15.18
N SER A 37 -4.85 -12.65 -14.60
CA SER A 37 -6.11 -12.01 -14.97
C SER A 37 -5.97 -10.52 -14.66
N TYR A 38 -6.11 -9.70 -15.71
CA TYR A 38 -6.08 -8.24 -15.59
C TYR A 38 -7.40 -7.67 -15.05
N ALA A 39 -8.37 -8.53 -14.74
CA ALA A 39 -9.65 -8.14 -14.18
C ALA A 39 -9.49 -7.43 -12.82
N GLY A 40 -10.34 -6.43 -12.61
CA GLY A 40 -10.42 -5.65 -11.39
C GLY A 40 -10.50 -4.16 -11.65
N THR A 41 -10.49 -3.42 -10.54
CA THR A 41 -10.60 -1.95 -10.53
C THR A 41 -9.21 -1.32 -10.43
N TYR A 42 -8.98 -0.31 -11.26
CA TYR A 42 -7.78 0.51 -11.26
C TYR A 42 -8.16 1.97 -11.07
N HIS A 43 -7.36 2.71 -10.30
CA HIS A 43 -7.62 4.12 -10.01
C HIS A 43 -6.50 5.01 -10.52
N TYR A 44 -6.87 6.16 -11.07
CA TYR A 44 -5.96 7.21 -11.47
C TYR A 44 -6.41 8.53 -10.84
N LYS A 45 -5.58 9.06 -9.94
CA LYS A 45 -5.78 10.39 -9.37
C LYS A 45 -5.03 11.40 -10.20
N THR A 46 -5.75 12.35 -10.80
CA THR A 46 -5.11 13.53 -11.38
C THR A 46 -4.69 14.49 -10.26
N TYR A 47 -3.84 15.48 -10.56
CA TYR A 47 -3.41 16.49 -9.60
C TYR A 47 -3.68 17.88 -10.16
N ARG A 48 -4.22 18.77 -9.32
CA ARG A 48 -4.38 20.18 -9.64
C ARG A 48 -3.65 21.03 -8.59
N PRO A 49 -2.72 21.91 -8.98
CA PRO A 49 -2.04 22.77 -8.02
C PRO A 49 -3.04 23.59 -7.18
N GLY A 50 -3.00 23.39 -5.86
CA GLY A 50 -3.87 24.09 -4.90
C GLY A 50 -5.34 23.65 -4.86
N LYS A 51 -5.69 22.51 -5.46
CA LYS A 51 -7.05 21.92 -5.40
C LYS A 51 -7.00 20.39 -5.38
N GLU A 52 -8.07 19.75 -4.93
CA GLU A 52 -8.22 18.30 -5.11
C GLU A 52 -8.21 17.94 -6.60
N GLY A 53 -7.56 16.83 -6.93
CA GLY A 53 -7.61 16.26 -8.28
C GLY A 53 -8.81 15.35 -8.47
N TYR A 54 -8.96 14.83 -9.68
CA TYR A 54 -10.06 13.95 -10.07
C TYR A 54 -9.71 12.49 -9.81
N ASP A 55 -10.70 11.72 -9.33
CA ASP A 55 -10.60 10.26 -9.18
C ASP A 55 -11.18 9.61 -10.44
N ASN A 56 -10.30 9.15 -11.32
CA ASN A 56 -10.67 8.37 -12.49
C ASN A 56 -10.58 6.89 -12.16
N THR A 57 -11.48 6.09 -12.74
CA THR A 57 -11.54 4.65 -12.55
C THR A 57 -11.54 3.94 -13.90
N LEU A 58 -10.78 2.84 -13.96
CA LEU A 58 -10.86 1.83 -15.00
C LEU A 58 -11.31 0.53 -14.34
N GLU A 59 -12.45 0.01 -14.76
CA GLU A 59 -12.92 -1.33 -14.39
C GLU A 59 -12.67 -2.28 -15.56
N VAL A 60 -12.14 -3.47 -15.26
CA VAL A 60 -11.86 -4.51 -16.24
C VAL A 60 -12.55 -5.79 -15.81
N GLU A 61 -13.45 -6.30 -16.65
CA GLU A 61 -14.09 -7.60 -16.49
C GLU A 61 -13.51 -8.59 -17.52
N ASP A 62 -13.11 -9.77 -17.08
CA ASP A 62 -12.65 -10.84 -17.98
C ASP A 62 -13.84 -11.62 -18.55
N ARG A 63 -14.01 -11.59 -19.87
CA ARG A 63 -15.06 -12.30 -20.61
C ARG A 63 -14.56 -13.61 -21.25
N GLY A 64 -13.35 -14.03 -20.90
CA GLY A 64 -12.72 -15.25 -21.38
C GLY A 64 -12.22 -15.17 -22.83
N GLY A 65 -11.25 -16.03 -23.16
CA GLY A 65 -10.70 -16.13 -24.52
C GLY A 65 -9.96 -14.86 -24.98
N GLY A 66 -9.40 -14.08 -24.06
CA GLY A 66 -8.73 -12.81 -24.37
C GLY A 66 -9.68 -11.66 -24.67
N ARG A 67 -10.96 -11.78 -24.30
CA ARG A 67 -11.94 -10.68 -24.38
C ARG A 67 -12.14 -10.06 -23.01
N LEU A 68 -12.17 -8.74 -22.96
CA LEU A 68 -12.43 -7.97 -21.75
C LEU A 68 -13.63 -7.05 -22.00
N HIS A 69 -14.36 -6.73 -20.95
CA HIS A 69 -15.24 -5.56 -20.94
C HIS A 69 -14.59 -4.50 -20.06
N VAL A 70 -14.57 -3.25 -20.52
CA VAL A 70 -13.94 -2.14 -19.81
C VAL A 70 -14.91 -1.01 -19.61
N THR A 71 -14.87 -0.41 -18.42
CA THR A 71 -15.61 0.79 -18.08
C THR A 71 -14.61 1.83 -17.61
N LEU A 72 -14.64 3.00 -18.24
CA LEU A 72 -13.85 4.17 -17.88
C LEU A 72 -14.78 5.22 -17.30
N SER A 73 -14.41 5.77 -16.16
CA SER A 73 -15.10 6.90 -15.56
C SER A 73 -14.11 7.90 -15.00
N GLY A 74 -14.47 9.17 -15.05
CA GLY A 74 -13.70 10.26 -14.48
C GLY A 74 -14.58 11.43 -14.12
N SER A 75 -13.99 12.42 -13.49
CA SER A 75 -14.66 13.68 -13.18
C SER A 75 -13.93 14.86 -13.82
N TYR A 76 -14.70 15.90 -14.12
CA TYR A 76 -14.20 17.18 -14.59
C TYR A 76 -14.96 18.31 -13.91
N ILE A 77 -14.31 19.47 -13.77
CA ILE A 77 -14.97 20.68 -13.27
C ILE A 77 -15.46 21.51 -14.44
N TYR A 78 -16.74 21.82 -14.43
CA TYR A 78 -17.34 22.82 -15.28
C TYR A 78 -17.51 24.11 -14.50
N LYS A 79 -17.36 25.26 -15.17
CA LYS A 79 -17.65 26.56 -14.58
C LYS A 79 -18.94 27.11 -15.18
N ALA A 80 -19.98 27.18 -14.36
CA ALA A 80 -21.24 27.81 -14.73
C ALA A 80 -21.45 29.04 -13.83
N ASN A 81 -21.64 30.23 -14.43
CA ASN A 81 -21.93 31.47 -13.71
C ASN A 81 -20.92 31.84 -12.59
N GLY A 82 -19.66 31.42 -12.72
CA GLY A 82 -18.61 31.67 -11.74
C GLY A 82 -18.50 30.62 -10.63
N GLU A 83 -19.41 29.65 -10.57
CA GLU A 83 -19.36 28.52 -9.64
C GLU A 83 -18.74 27.30 -10.32
N GLU A 84 -17.90 26.56 -9.59
CA GLU A 84 -17.34 25.29 -10.03
C GLU A 84 -18.32 24.17 -9.68
N THR A 85 -18.79 23.44 -10.69
CA THR A 85 -19.60 22.24 -10.54
C THR A 85 -18.80 21.03 -10.97
N MET A 86 -18.90 19.93 -10.21
CA MET A 86 -18.26 18.67 -10.57
C MET A 86 -19.21 17.85 -11.43
N HIS A 87 -18.71 17.40 -12.57
CA HIS A 87 -19.42 16.55 -13.51
C HIS A 87 -18.65 15.27 -13.70
N GLU A 88 -19.39 14.21 -13.99
CA GLU A 88 -18.85 12.89 -14.30
C GLU A 88 -18.98 12.65 -15.80
N GLY A 89 -18.05 11.85 -16.33
CA GLY A 89 -18.11 11.38 -17.70
C GLY A 89 -17.29 10.11 -17.83
N GLY A 90 -17.54 9.38 -18.91
CA GLY A 90 -16.88 8.11 -19.10
C GLY A 90 -17.31 7.43 -20.39
N GLY A 91 -17.21 6.12 -20.38
CA GLY A 91 -17.71 5.26 -21.42
C GLY A 91 -17.34 3.81 -21.15
N GLU A 92 -18.01 2.91 -21.85
CA GLU A 92 -17.78 1.47 -21.72
C GLU A 92 -17.63 0.82 -23.09
N GLY A 93 -17.00 -0.36 -23.10
CA GLY A 93 -16.87 -1.12 -24.33
C GLY A 93 -16.09 -2.41 -24.17
N ASP A 94 -16.04 -3.16 -25.26
CA ASP A 94 -15.33 -4.43 -25.30
C ASP A 94 -13.91 -4.25 -25.81
N ALA A 95 -12.99 -5.05 -25.27
CA ALA A 95 -11.58 -5.04 -25.63
C ALA A 95 -11.07 -6.42 -26.00
N THR A 96 -10.13 -6.45 -26.95
CA THR A 96 -9.35 -7.65 -27.28
C THR A 96 -7.96 -7.53 -26.67
N LEU A 97 -7.61 -8.49 -25.82
CA LEU A 97 -6.32 -8.60 -25.16
C LEU A 97 -5.35 -9.46 -25.98
N ARG A 98 -4.16 -8.93 -26.24
CA ARG A 98 -3.03 -9.67 -26.83
C ARG A 98 -1.78 -9.44 -25.99
N GLY A 99 -1.32 -10.49 -25.30
CA GLY A 99 -0.28 -10.35 -24.29
C GLY A 99 -0.76 -9.45 -23.16
N ASN A 100 -0.09 -8.32 -22.96
CA ASN A 100 -0.42 -7.32 -21.95
C ASN A 100 -1.09 -6.06 -22.52
N VAL A 101 -1.42 -6.04 -23.81
CA VAL A 101 -2.05 -4.88 -24.46
C VAL A 101 -3.49 -5.24 -24.83
N ALA A 102 -4.45 -4.48 -24.30
CA ALA A 102 -5.83 -4.52 -24.71
C ALA A 102 -6.16 -3.34 -25.63
N THR A 103 -6.87 -3.62 -26.73
CA THR A 103 -7.47 -2.58 -27.58
C THR A 103 -8.98 -2.63 -27.41
N ALA A 104 -9.55 -1.57 -26.87
CA ALA A 104 -10.96 -1.41 -26.56
C ALA A 104 -11.68 -0.54 -27.59
N SER A 105 -12.93 -0.86 -27.86
CA SER A 105 -13.88 -0.06 -28.64
C SER A 105 -14.89 0.54 -27.67
N VAL A 106 -14.57 1.70 -27.11
CA VAL A 106 -15.33 2.34 -26.01
C VAL A 106 -16.31 3.35 -26.59
N LYS A 107 -17.57 3.32 -26.15
CA LYS A 107 -18.57 4.34 -26.47
C LYS A 107 -18.58 5.39 -25.35
N PRO A 108 -18.20 6.65 -25.63
CA PRO A 108 -18.32 7.73 -24.64
C PRO A 108 -19.78 7.99 -24.25
N ASP A 109 -20.00 8.40 -23.01
CA ASP A 109 -21.30 8.82 -22.54
C ASP A 109 -21.81 10.03 -23.35
N GLY A 110 -23.00 9.89 -23.94
CA GLY A 110 -23.57 10.91 -24.84
C GLY A 110 -22.91 10.98 -26.22
N GLY A 111 -21.97 10.08 -26.53
CA GLY A 111 -21.35 9.97 -27.85
C GLY A 111 -22.11 9.04 -28.80
N ASP A 112 -22.13 9.39 -30.09
CA ASP A 112 -22.84 8.63 -31.12
C ASP A 112 -22.06 7.42 -31.65
N ALA A 113 -20.73 7.46 -31.57
CA ALA A 113 -19.85 6.44 -32.13
C ALA A 113 -18.81 5.94 -31.11
N PRO A 114 -18.48 4.64 -31.12
CA PRO A 114 -17.38 4.13 -30.33
C PRO A 114 -16.04 4.64 -30.88
N CYS A 115 -15.07 4.78 -29.99
CA CYS A 115 -13.72 5.17 -30.32
C CYS A 115 -12.72 4.16 -29.76
N ARG A 116 -11.48 4.23 -30.24
CA ARG A 116 -10.43 3.30 -29.83
C ARG A 116 -9.76 3.78 -28.54
N VAL A 117 -9.62 2.88 -27.57
CA VAL A 117 -8.78 3.07 -26.39
C VAL A 117 -7.76 1.95 -26.30
N ILE A 118 -6.50 2.30 -26.03
CA ILE A 118 -5.42 1.33 -25.80
C ILE A 118 -5.15 1.26 -24.30
N ILE A 119 -5.09 0.05 -23.76
CA ILE A 119 -4.81 -0.22 -22.35
C ILE A 119 -3.60 -1.15 -22.27
N ILE A 120 -2.54 -0.72 -21.60
CA ILE A 120 -1.31 -1.49 -21.42
C ILE A 120 -1.20 -1.89 -19.96
N PHE A 121 -1.23 -3.19 -19.67
CA PHE A 121 -1.11 -3.70 -18.31
C PHE A 121 0.33 -4.05 -17.98
N GLU A 122 0.86 -3.54 -16.87
CA GLU A 122 2.22 -3.86 -16.41
C GLU A 122 2.34 -3.66 -14.90
N GLY A 123 2.92 -4.62 -14.18
CA GLY A 123 3.28 -4.43 -12.77
C GLY A 123 2.13 -4.08 -11.81
N GLY A 124 0.88 -4.41 -12.16
CA GLY A 124 -0.31 -3.99 -11.39
C GLY A 124 -0.79 -2.57 -11.71
N GLU A 125 -0.33 -2.00 -12.81
CA GLU A 125 -0.76 -0.73 -13.38
C GLU A 125 -1.43 -0.97 -14.75
N ALA A 126 -2.22 -0.01 -15.18
CA ALA A 126 -2.86 0.03 -16.50
C ALA A 126 -2.64 1.42 -17.11
N GLY A 127 -1.81 1.51 -18.14
CA GLY A 127 -1.64 2.72 -18.95
C GLY A 127 -2.78 2.84 -19.95
N VAL A 128 -3.63 3.84 -19.80
CA VAL A 128 -4.79 4.12 -20.66
C VAL A 128 -4.44 5.27 -21.60
N LYS A 129 -4.75 5.08 -22.89
CA LYS A 129 -4.63 6.09 -23.93
C LYS A 129 -5.81 6.03 -24.88
N ALA A 130 -6.65 7.06 -24.85
CA ALA A 130 -7.73 7.25 -25.78
C ALA A 130 -7.21 7.85 -27.10
N ASP A 131 -7.84 7.47 -28.22
CA ASP A 131 -7.56 8.12 -29.49
C ASP A 131 -8.07 9.56 -29.48
N THR A 132 -7.48 10.46 -30.27
CA THR A 132 -7.85 11.89 -30.26
C THR A 132 -9.26 12.14 -30.78
N SER A 133 -9.87 11.16 -31.45
CA SER A 133 -11.26 11.20 -31.89
C SER A 133 -12.26 10.82 -30.81
N CYS A 134 -11.79 10.38 -29.63
CA CYS A 134 -12.66 10.07 -28.50
C CYS A 134 -13.22 11.37 -27.92
N GLY A 135 -14.52 11.61 -28.11
CA GLY A 135 -15.24 12.76 -27.55
C GLY A 135 -15.55 12.63 -26.06
N PHE A 136 -14.60 12.18 -25.24
CA PHE A 136 -14.79 12.16 -23.79
C PHE A 136 -14.78 13.60 -23.26
N ASN A 137 -15.73 13.90 -22.37
CA ASN A 137 -15.77 15.18 -21.65
C ASN A 137 -14.80 15.21 -20.44
N VAL A 138 -14.02 14.14 -20.26
CA VAL A 138 -13.09 13.90 -19.15
C VAL A 138 -11.73 13.48 -19.69
N GLU A 139 -10.65 13.88 -19.01
CA GLU A 139 -9.29 13.44 -19.31
C GLU A 139 -9.07 12.06 -18.69
N LEU A 140 -9.07 11.00 -19.52
CA LEU A 140 -8.91 9.61 -19.09
C LEU A 140 -7.51 9.04 -19.35
N ASP A 141 -6.68 9.75 -20.12
CA ASP A 141 -5.31 9.35 -20.41
C ASP A 141 -4.47 9.38 -19.14
N GLY A 142 -3.79 8.28 -18.83
CA GLY A 142 -3.04 8.19 -17.59
C GLY A 142 -2.61 6.79 -17.22
N THR A 143 -1.94 6.68 -16.08
CA THR A 143 -1.51 5.40 -15.51
C THR A 143 -2.33 5.09 -14.27
N TYR A 144 -3.21 4.11 -14.40
CA TYR A 144 -4.12 3.67 -13.34
C TYR A 144 -3.44 2.57 -12.52
N ARG A 145 -3.68 2.54 -11.21
CA ARG A 145 -3.09 1.56 -10.29
C ARG A 145 -4.14 0.58 -9.82
N SER A 146 -3.86 -0.72 -9.91
CA SER A 146 -4.76 -1.77 -9.43
C SER A 146 -5.03 -1.63 -7.94
N ALA A 147 -6.30 -1.68 -7.56
CA ALA A 147 -6.70 -1.68 -6.16
C ALA A 147 -6.11 -2.91 -5.42
N LYS A 148 -6.08 -4.07 -6.08
CA LYS A 148 -5.52 -5.33 -5.54
C LYS A 148 -4.01 -5.25 -5.36
N ALA A 149 -3.27 -4.73 -6.34
CA ALA A 149 -1.82 -4.56 -6.23
C ALA A 149 -1.46 -3.52 -5.15
N SER A 150 -2.26 -2.46 -5.03
CA SER A 150 -2.10 -1.45 -3.99
C SER A 150 -2.36 -2.02 -2.59
N ALA A 151 -3.34 -2.91 -2.44
CA ALA A 151 -3.60 -3.62 -1.19
C ALA A 151 -2.48 -4.62 -0.86
N ALA A 152 -2.02 -5.39 -1.85
CA ALA A 152 -0.90 -6.33 -1.68
C ALA A 152 0.41 -5.62 -1.35
N ARG A 153 0.68 -4.44 -1.92
CA ARG A 153 1.87 -3.63 -1.60
C ARG A 153 1.77 -3.00 -0.22
N ARG A 154 0.58 -2.57 0.21
CA ARG A 154 0.32 -2.17 1.61
C ARG A 154 0.52 -3.34 2.58
N ALA A 155 0.06 -4.53 2.23
CA ALA A 155 0.28 -5.75 3.02
C ALA A 155 1.75 -6.19 3.04
N ALA A 156 2.47 -6.07 1.93
CA ALA A 156 3.91 -6.36 1.85
C ALA A 156 4.75 -5.32 2.60
N ALA A 157 4.38 -4.03 2.56
CA ALA A 157 4.98 -3.00 3.40
C ALA A 157 4.72 -3.24 4.89
N ALA A 158 3.57 -3.81 5.25
CA ALA A 158 3.30 -4.29 6.60
C ALA A 158 4.11 -5.55 6.96
N ALA A 159 4.49 -6.37 5.98
CA ALA A 159 5.27 -7.60 6.19
C ALA A 159 6.78 -7.37 6.44
N THR A 160 7.33 -6.19 6.10
CA THR A 160 8.73 -5.82 6.41
C THR A 160 8.98 -5.39 7.86
N GLY A 161 7.99 -5.52 8.74
CA GLY A 161 8.07 -5.02 10.11
C GLY A 161 8.12 -3.48 10.17
N PRO A 162 7.99 -2.88 11.36
CA PRO A 162 8.02 -1.44 11.49
C PRO A 162 9.40 -0.88 11.17
N ARG A 163 9.46 0.14 10.31
CA ARG A 163 10.69 0.88 10.03
C ARG A 163 11.16 1.63 11.28
N GLN A 164 12.43 1.51 11.67
CA GLN A 164 12.98 2.34 12.74
C GLN A 164 13.27 3.76 12.25
N VAL A 165 12.84 4.74 13.03
CA VAL A 165 13.01 6.18 12.78
C VAL A 165 13.62 6.79 14.04
N ARG A 166 14.70 7.55 13.87
CA ARG A 166 15.28 8.29 14.99
C ARG A 166 14.41 9.49 15.34
N PHE A 167 14.27 9.78 16.63
CA PHE A 167 13.46 10.89 17.13
C PHE A 167 13.80 12.25 16.50
N ASP A 168 15.09 12.58 16.40
CA ASP A 168 15.61 13.82 15.82
C ASP A 168 15.39 13.95 14.30
N ARG A 169 15.00 12.86 13.63
CA ARG A 169 14.74 12.80 12.18
C ARG A 169 13.25 12.58 11.88
N LEU A 170 12.41 12.62 12.89
CA LEU A 170 10.98 12.46 12.73
C LEU A 170 10.34 13.52 11.80
N PRO A 171 10.68 14.82 11.86
CA PRO A 171 10.11 15.82 10.97
C PRO A 171 10.31 15.46 9.48
N ASP A 172 11.49 14.98 9.12
CA ASP A 172 11.81 14.55 7.75
C ASP A 172 10.99 13.34 7.30
N PHE A 173 10.53 12.51 8.25
CA PHE A 173 9.75 11.32 7.96
C PHE A 173 8.25 11.64 7.80
N VAL A 174 7.72 12.51 8.66
CA VAL A 174 6.29 12.86 8.70
C VAL A 174 5.93 13.91 7.64
N ASN A 175 6.81 14.86 7.36
CA ASN A 175 6.61 15.90 6.34
C ASN A 175 7.05 15.47 4.94
N ASP A 176 7.32 14.18 4.72
CA ASP A 176 7.63 13.66 3.39
C ASP A 176 6.35 13.51 2.56
N HIS A 177 6.26 14.27 1.47
CA HIS A 177 5.11 14.30 0.55
C HIS A 177 5.00 13.08 -0.38
N GLN A 178 5.84 12.05 -0.24
CA GLN A 178 5.76 10.83 -1.03
C GLN A 178 4.38 10.12 -0.88
N ALA A 179 3.66 9.99 -2.00
CA ALA A 179 2.27 9.53 -2.06
C ALA A 179 2.03 8.04 -1.74
N ASN A 180 3.07 7.26 -1.43
CA ASN A 180 3.00 5.80 -1.29
C ASN A 180 3.23 5.28 0.15
N LYS A 181 3.20 6.15 1.16
CA LYS A 181 3.55 5.78 2.55
C LYS A 181 2.37 5.49 3.48
N THR A 182 1.12 5.76 3.08
CA THR A 182 -0.06 5.45 3.91
C THR A 182 -0.09 3.97 4.30
N GLY A 183 -0.34 3.69 5.58
CA GLY A 183 -0.32 2.33 6.14
C GLY A 183 1.07 1.82 6.51
N SER A 184 2.13 2.58 6.24
CA SER A 184 3.48 2.22 6.70
C SER A 184 3.54 2.28 8.22
N SER A 185 3.98 1.18 8.83
CA SER A 185 4.26 1.10 10.26
C SER A 185 5.70 1.52 10.52
N PHE A 186 5.92 2.27 11.58
CA PHE A 186 7.24 2.73 11.98
C PHE A 186 7.35 2.84 13.49
N VAL A 187 8.58 2.77 13.97
CA VAL A 187 8.94 2.83 15.38
C VAL A 187 9.90 3.98 15.56
N ILE A 188 9.50 4.94 16.38
CA ILE A 188 10.33 6.06 16.78
C ILE A 188 11.11 5.62 18.01
N THR A 189 12.43 5.58 17.89
CA THR A 189 13.33 5.10 18.94
C THR A 189 13.88 6.24 19.77
N SER A 190 14.05 6.00 21.07
CA SER A 190 14.78 6.87 22.00
C SER A 190 14.17 8.27 22.13
N VAL A 191 12.84 8.34 22.23
CA VAL A 191 12.12 9.59 22.54
C VAL A 191 12.40 9.93 24.01
N PRO A 192 12.92 11.12 24.35
CA PRO A 192 13.14 11.47 25.75
C PRO A 192 11.83 11.48 26.53
N ALA A 193 11.82 10.90 27.74
CA ALA A 193 10.60 10.74 28.53
C ALA A 193 9.94 12.08 28.91
N ASP A 194 10.76 13.12 29.08
CA ASP A 194 10.32 14.48 29.37
C ASP A 194 9.61 15.17 28.19
N LYS A 195 9.75 14.64 26.97
CA LYS A 195 9.13 15.18 25.75
C LYS A 195 7.68 14.72 25.56
N VAL A 196 7.22 13.65 26.22
CA VAL A 196 5.84 13.16 26.10
C VAL A 196 4.94 13.77 27.18
N LYS A 197 4.96 15.09 27.32
CA LYS A 197 4.26 15.77 28.42
C LYS A 197 2.94 16.44 28.04
N LEU A 198 2.47 16.30 26.81
CA LEU A 198 1.36 17.11 26.34
C LEU A 198 0.31 16.26 25.63
N ILE A 199 -0.54 15.63 26.45
CA ILE A 199 -1.75 14.98 25.97
C ILE A 199 -2.91 15.97 25.99
N LYS A 200 -3.12 16.66 24.88
CA LYS A 200 -4.27 17.55 24.71
C LYS A 200 -5.39 16.78 23.99
N PRO A 201 -6.66 16.95 24.38
CA PRO A 201 -7.75 16.51 23.51
C PRO A 201 -7.55 17.18 22.15
N ALA A 202 -7.57 16.39 21.08
CA ALA A 202 -7.75 17.01 19.79
C ALA A 202 -9.12 17.67 19.81
N GLY A 203 -9.33 18.76 19.07
CA GLY A 203 -10.63 19.46 19.00
C GLY A 203 -11.79 18.59 18.46
N ARG A 204 -11.66 17.26 18.44
CA ARG A 204 -12.55 16.25 17.89
C ARG A 204 -12.77 15.11 18.88
N LYS A 205 -13.99 14.58 18.89
CA LYS A 205 -14.42 13.52 19.81
C LYS A 205 -13.62 12.23 19.60
N GLY A 206 -12.87 11.81 20.62
CA GLY A 206 -12.18 10.52 20.65
C GLY A 206 -10.74 10.50 20.11
N MET A 207 -10.22 11.64 19.64
CA MET A 207 -8.82 11.79 19.24
C MET A 207 -8.06 12.69 20.21
N PHE A 208 -6.79 12.40 20.40
CA PHE A 208 -5.90 13.16 21.28
C PHE A 208 -4.59 13.45 20.56
N TYR A 209 -4.03 14.62 20.87
CA TYR A 209 -2.69 14.99 20.47
C TYR A 209 -1.70 14.48 21.51
N LEU A 210 -0.65 13.83 21.04
CA LEU A 210 0.59 13.66 21.79
C LEU A 210 1.58 14.66 21.19
N MET A 211 1.89 15.73 21.93
CA MET A 211 2.91 16.70 21.49
C MET A 211 4.26 16.33 22.10
N LEU A 212 5.31 16.45 21.29
CA LEU A 212 6.70 16.19 21.66
C LEU A 212 7.40 17.42 22.28
N ASP A 213 6.82 18.59 22.13
CA ASP A 213 7.32 19.86 22.67
C ASP A 213 6.18 20.81 23.07
N GLU A 214 6.53 21.79 23.89
CA GLU A 214 5.62 22.82 24.40
C GLU A 214 5.31 23.92 23.37
N SER A 215 6.04 23.98 22.25
CA SER A 215 5.78 24.97 21.20
C SER A 215 4.58 24.55 20.38
N ASP A 216 3.56 25.41 20.36
CA ASP A 216 2.32 25.16 19.63
C ASP A 216 2.58 25.02 18.11
N GLY A 217 2.30 23.84 17.57
CA GLY A 217 1.60 23.74 16.28
C GLY A 217 2.33 23.11 15.10
N ASP A 218 3.61 22.77 15.19
CA ASP A 218 4.27 22.13 14.04
C ASP A 218 3.77 20.68 13.89
N ALA A 219 3.28 20.35 12.69
CA ALA A 219 2.76 19.02 12.34
C ALA A 219 3.76 17.88 12.59
N ALA A 220 5.06 18.21 12.70
CA ALA A 220 6.15 17.29 12.98
C ALA A 220 6.24 16.84 14.44
N SER A 221 5.75 17.64 15.40
CA SER A 221 5.82 17.34 16.84
C SER A 221 4.52 16.78 17.42
N THR A 222 3.48 16.64 16.59
CA THR A 222 2.14 16.23 17.03
C THR A 222 1.73 14.88 16.45
N PHE A 223 1.34 13.94 17.31
CA PHE A 223 0.74 12.67 16.91
C PHE A 223 -0.71 12.54 17.32
N LEU A 224 -1.45 11.70 16.60
CA LEU A 224 -2.81 11.32 16.95
C LEU A 224 -2.84 9.98 17.69
N ALA A 225 -3.74 9.84 18.66
CA ALA A 225 -3.96 8.60 19.39
C ALA A 225 -5.44 8.39 19.76
N SER A 226 -5.78 7.14 20.10
CA SER A 226 -7.09 6.80 20.63
C SER A 226 -7.26 7.25 22.08
N SER A 227 -8.51 7.48 22.49
CA SER A 227 -8.87 7.83 23.88
C SER A 227 -8.42 6.79 24.90
N GLU A 228 -8.47 5.51 24.52
CA GLU A 228 -8.06 4.39 25.35
C GLU A 228 -6.56 4.40 25.61
N LEU A 229 -5.73 4.53 24.56
CA LEU A 229 -4.27 4.61 24.68
C LEU A 229 -3.90 5.73 25.65
N VAL A 230 -4.52 6.90 25.48
CA VAL A 230 -4.30 8.09 26.30
C VAL A 230 -4.68 7.87 27.76
N LYS A 231 -5.85 7.27 28.00
CA LYS A 231 -6.32 6.97 29.36
C LYS A 231 -5.34 6.05 30.07
N ASN A 232 -4.88 5.00 29.39
CA ASN A 232 -3.93 4.04 29.95
C ASN A 232 -2.55 4.66 30.18
N LEU A 233 -2.08 5.51 29.26
CA LEU A 233 -0.83 6.23 29.40
C LEU A 233 -0.84 7.17 30.62
N ARG A 234 -1.96 7.87 30.87
CA ARG A 234 -2.13 8.71 32.07
C ARG A 234 -2.18 7.93 33.38
N ALA A 235 -2.65 6.69 33.33
CA ALA A 235 -2.72 5.81 34.50
C ALA A 235 -1.39 5.11 34.80
N THR A 236 -0.40 5.23 33.92
CA THR A 236 0.91 4.60 34.07
C THR A 236 1.84 5.54 34.86
N ASP A 237 2.50 5.02 35.90
CA ASP A 237 3.52 5.78 36.63
C ASP A 237 4.77 5.93 35.75
N THR A 238 5.11 7.17 35.41
CA THR A 238 6.25 7.49 34.54
C THR A 238 7.56 7.70 35.31
N ALA A 239 7.58 7.48 36.63
CA ALA A 239 8.79 7.58 37.43
C ALA A 239 9.87 6.58 36.95
N GLY A 240 11.13 7.03 36.87
CA GLY A 240 12.26 6.19 36.46
C GLY A 240 12.36 5.88 34.96
N VAL A 241 11.47 6.43 34.13
CA VAL A 241 11.56 6.30 32.67
C VAL A 241 12.59 7.28 32.12
N ALA A 242 13.60 6.75 31.44
CA ALA A 242 14.64 7.54 30.77
C ALA A 242 14.26 7.83 29.31
N THR A 243 13.78 6.81 28.61
CA THR A 243 13.41 6.91 27.19
C THR A 243 12.12 6.17 26.87
N LEU A 244 11.49 6.59 25.78
CA LEU A 244 10.28 6.00 25.26
C LEU A 244 10.54 5.46 23.85
N ARG A 245 9.82 4.38 23.51
CA ARG A 245 9.70 3.90 22.13
C ARG A 245 8.24 4.02 21.70
N VAL A 246 8.00 4.71 20.59
CA VAL A 246 6.65 5.01 20.09
C VAL A 246 6.44 4.27 18.78
N THR A 247 5.42 3.42 18.72
CA THR A 247 5.02 2.74 17.48
C THR A 247 3.86 3.49 16.86
N ALA A 248 4.00 3.85 15.59
CA ALA A 248 3.03 4.62 14.86
C ALA A 248 2.78 4.04 13.46
N VAL A 249 1.62 4.41 12.91
CA VAL A 249 1.22 4.11 11.53
C VAL A 249 0.89 5.44 10.86
N LEU A 250 1.35 5.63 9.62
CA LEU A 250 0.94 6.79 8.82
C LEU A 250 -0.51 6.59 8.36
N VAL A 251 -1.40 7.45 8.83
CA VAL A 251 -2.83 7.42 8.52
C VAL A 251 -3.16 8.58 7.61
N GLU A 252 -3.91 8.28 6.56
CA GLU A 252 -4.47 9.26 5.65
C GLU A 252 -5.82 9.74 6.19
N PHE A 253 -5.96 11.05 6.29
CA PHE A 253 -7.17 11.72 6.69
C PHE A 253 -7.73 12.43 5.47
N VAL A 254 -8.91 11.97 5.05
CA VAL A 254 -9.66 12.60 3.96
C VAL A 254 -10.55 13.67 4.59
N GLY A 255 -10.23 14.93 4.36
CA GLY A 255 -11.08 16.07 4.62
C GLY A 255 -12.01 16.36 3.44
N SER A 256 -12.84 17.39 3.61
CA SER A 256 -13.77 17.84 2.56
C SER A 256 -13.08 18.53 1.37
N PHE A 257 -11.82 18.93 1.53
CA PHE A 257 -11.07 19.74 0.56
C PHE A 257 -9.59 19.37 0.45
N ASP A 258 -9.11 18.46 1.28
CA ASP A 258 -7.70 18.05 1.30
C ASP A 258 -7.53 16.64 1.88
N ILE A 259 -6.52 15.94 1.37
CA ILE A 259 -6.00 14.72 1.97
C ILE A 259 -4.71 15.07 2.71
N TYR A 260 -4.72 14.97 4.03
CA TYR A 260 -3.50 15.08 4.83
C TYR A 260 -3.13 13.75 5.48
N ARG A 261 -1.84 13.57 5.76
CA ARG A 261 -1.34 12.39 6.47
C ARG A 261 -0.84 12.80 7.84
N SER A 262 -1.09 11.96 8.82
CA SER A 262 -0.58 12.16 10.17
C SER A 262 -0.22 10.84 10.81
N SER A 263 0.72 10.92 11.74
CA SER A 263 1.23 9.77 12.48
C SER A 263 0.27 9.39 13.60
N PHE A 264 -0.28 8.17 13.53
CA PHE A 264 -1.19 7.65 14.55
C PHE A 264 -0.47 6.65 15.46
N VAL A 265 -0.44 6.91 16.77
CA VAL A 265 0.23 6.08 17.77
C VAL A 265 -0.64 4.90 18.16
N THR A 266 -0.05 3.71 18.12
CA THR A 266 -0.71 2.45 18.49
C THR A 266 -0.07 1.78 19.71
N LYS A 267 1.18 2.12 20.03
CA LYS A 267 1.90 1.57 21.19
C LYS A 267 2.96 2.55 21.70
N VAL A 268 3.10 2.63 23.02
CA VAL A 268 4.17 3.34 23.71
C VAL A 268 4.81 2.38 24.71
N GLU A 269 6.13 2.36 24.74
CA GLU A 269 6.93 1.58 25.68
C GLU A 269 7.86 2.51 26.46
N GLY A 270 7.94 2.33 27.77
CA GLY A 270 8.87 3.07 28.63
C GLY A 270 10.07 2.25 29.04
N TYR A 271 11.27 2.82 28.93
CA TYR A 271 12.54 2.17 29.22
C TYR A 271 13.33 2.95 30.28
N GLY A 272 13.98 2.23 31.19
CA GLY A 272 14.90 2.78 32.19
C GLY A 272 16.26 3.16 31.59
N ASP A 273 17.13 3.76 32.43
CA ASP A 273 18.49 4.18 32.03
C ASP A 273 19.38 3.00 31.57
N ASP A 274 19.12 1.81 32.09
CA ASP A 274 19.80 0.56 31.72
C ASP A 274 19.24 -0.09 30.44
N GLY A 275 18.24 0.53 29.81
CA GLY A 275 17.54 0.00 28.65
C GLY A 275 16.54 -1.12 28.97
N SER A 276 16.23 -1.37 30.25
CA SER A 276 15.18 -2.31 30.65
C SER A 276 13.80 -1.76 30.29
N LEU A 277 12.90 -2.63 29.83
CA LEU A 277 11.51 -2.29 29.57
C LEU A 277 10.74 -2.21 30.91
N LEU A 278 10.22 -1.03 31.25
CA LEU A 278 9.50 -0.79 32.50
C LEU A 278 7.99 -0.99 32.33
N TRP A 279 7.41 -0.51 31.22
CA TRP A 279 5.98 -0.63 30.96
C TRP A 279 5.65 -0.52 29.47
N VAL A 280 4.44 -0.98 29.12
CA VAL A 280 3.89 -0.97 27.77
C VAL A 280 2.44 -0.54 27.80
N VAL A 281 2.07 0.40 26.94
CA VAL A 281 0.69 0.80 26.69
C VAL A 281 0.37 0.60 25.21
N THR A 282 -0.70 -0.13 24.92
CA THR A 282 -1.21 -0.36 23.56
C THR A 282 -2.59 0.24 23.41
N GLY A 283 -2.94 0.65 22.20
CA GLY A 283 -4.26 1.13 21.86
C GLY A 283 -4.66 0.75 20.44
N ALA A 284 -5.96 0.73 20.19
CA ALA A 284 -6.48 0.44 18.87
C ALA A 284 -6.03 1.49 17.84
N GLY A 285 -5.62 1.01 16.65
CA GLY A 285 -5.45 1.86 15.48
C GLY A 285 -6.79 2.23 14.84
N PRO A 286 -6.85 3.29 14.02
CA PRO A 286 -8.09 3.71 13.38
C PRO A 286 -8.46 2.74 12.25
N VAL A 287 -9.70 2.25 12.27
CA VAL A 287 -10.24 1.36 11.23
C VAL A 287 -10.59 2.14 9.95
N ARG A 288 -11.08 3.38 10.11
CA ARG A 288 -11.28 4.38 9.05
C ARG A 288 -11.07 5.77 9.64
N ALA A 289 -10.36 6.64 8.94
CA ALA A 289 -10.15 8.03 9.33
C ALA A 289 -10.75 8.93 8.25
N SER A 290 -11.88 9.58 8.57
CA SER A 290 -12.47 10.65 7.77
C SER A 290 -12.59 11.86 8.67
N MET A 291 -12.27 13.02 8.14
CA MET A 291 -12.51 14.27 8.82
C MET A 291 -13.76 14.89 8.25
N ARG A 292 -14.76 15.06 9.09
CA ARG A 292 -15.66 16.21 8.87
C ARG A 292 -14.92 17.43 9.41
N GLN A 293 -14.63 18.37 8.52
CA GLN A 293 -14.31 19.74 8.94
C GLN A 293 -15.55 20.36 9.57
#